data_AF-A0A166QV00-F1
#
_entry.id   AF-A0A166QV00-F1
#
_cell.length_a   1.000
_cell.length_b   1.000
_cell.length_c   1.000
_cell.angle_alpha   90.00
_cell.angle_beta   90.00
_cell.angle_gamma   90.00
#
_symmetry.space_group_name_H-M   'P 1'
#
loop_
_entity.id
_entity.type
_entity.pdbx_description
1 polymer ?
#
loop_
_entity_poly.entity_id
_entity_poly.type
_entity_poly.pdbx_seq_one_letter_code
_entity_poly.pdbx_strand_id
1 'polypeptide(L)'
;LVDVINSSDPRIDVKQSILGRYAEDPFFKLIVDVPTSYKNFEYRRGLVYVKDKERRALCIPDIMIGKRRAREIIISQAHSILAHLGPRKTIVYLHDNVWWK
;
A
#
# COMPACT_ATOMS: atom_id res chain seq x y z
N LEU A 1 2.22 -1.65 22.57
CA LEU A 1 3.27 -2.64 22.86
C LEU A 1 3.89 -3.03 21.53
N VAL A 2 5.04 -2.45 21.24
CA VAL A 2 5.82 -2.69 20.02
C VAL A 2 6.85 -3.73 20.43
N ASP A 3 6.91 -4.88 19.76
CA ASP A 3 8.19 -5.50 19.36
C ASP A 3 8.02 -6.87 18.69
N VAL A 4 9.07 -7.21 17.93
CA VAL A 4 9.52 -8.51 17.39
C VAL A 4 9.20 -8.75 15.91
N ILE A 5 10.24 -8.55 15.07
CA ILE A 5 10.25 -8.90 13.65
C ILE A 5 11.59 -9.57 13.29
N ASN A 6 11.49 -10.82 12.85
CA ASN A 6 12.38 -11.46 11.88
C ASN A 6 11.44 -12.06 10.83
N SER A 7 11.28 -11.50 9.64
CA SER A 7 12.17 -11.74 8.50
C SER A 7 11.76 -10.78 7.37
N SER A 8 12.75 -10.16 6.71
CA SER A 8 12.64 -9.03 5.76
C SER A 8 12.47 -7.68 6.45
N ASP A 9 13.45 -6.79 6.24
CA ASP A 9 13.68 -5.58 7.04
C ASP A 9 12.40 -4.86 7.53
N PRO A 10 12.06 -4.97 8.84
CA PRO A 10 10.90 -4.31 9.44
C PRO A 10 10.90 -2.79 9.36
N ARG A 11 12.01 -2.18 8.96
CA ARG A 11 12.21 -0.72 9.00
C ARG A 11 11.76 0.00 7.73
N ILE A 12 11.38 -0.73 6.68
CA ILE A 12 10.92 -0.09 5.45
C ILE A 12 9.52 0.49 5.69
N ASP A 13 9.48 1.79 5.96
CA ASP A 13 8.27 2.58 5.90
C ASP A 13 7.82 2.69 4.44
N VAL A 14 6.93 1.79 4.02
CA VAL A 14 6.40 1.74 2.66
C VAL A 14 5.66 3.03 2.34
N LYS A 15 4.93 3.60 3.30
CA LYS A 15 4.19 4.86 3.08
C LYS A 15 5.14 6.00 2.75
N GLN A 16 6.25 6.14 3.47
CA GLN A 16 7.27 7.13 3.16
C GLN A 16 7.97 6.82 1.83
N SER A 17 8.20 5.54 1.53
CA SER A 17 8.91 5.09 0.34
C SER A 17 8.12 5.27 -0.97
N ILE A 18 6.79 5.38 -0.91
CA ILE A 18 5.91 5.63 -2.08
C ILE A 18 5.45 7.09 -2.20
N LEU A 19 5.77 7.93 -1.20
CA LEU A 19 5.35 9.34 -1.15
C LEU A 19 5.84 10.09 -2.40
N GLY A 20 4.90 10.62 -3.19
CA GLY A 20 5.20 11.37 -4.42
C GLY A 20 5.63 10.50 -5.62
N ARG A 21 5.65 9.17 -5.47
CA ARG A 21 6.15 8.22 -6.50
C ARG A 21 5.05 7.50 -7.29
N TYR A 22 3.79 7.92 -7.12
CA TYR A 22 2.65 7.30 -7.79
C TYR A 22 2.68 7.41 -9.32
N ALA A 23 3.42 8.37 -9.89
CA ALA A 23 3.58 8.50 -11.34
C ALA A 23 4.48 7.41 -11.96
N GLU A 24 5.24 6.65 -11.16
CA GLU A 24 6.03 5.51 -11.65
C GLU A 24 5.16 4.28 -11.98
N ASP A 25 3.96 4.21 -11.41
CA ASP A 25 2.96 3.19 -11.75
C ASP A 25 2.04 3.72 -12.85
N PRO A 26 1.89 3.03 -14.01
CA PRO A 26 1.09 3.52 -15.13
C PRO A 26 -0.37 3.80 -14.79
N PHE A 27 -0.98 3.04 -13.88
CA PHE A 27 -2.37 3.26 -13.48
C PHE A 27 -2.47 4.48 -12.56
N PHE A 28 -1.60 4.60 -11.57
CA PHE A 28 -1.62 5.73 -10.65
C PHE A 28 -1.13 7.02 -11.28
N LYS A 29 -0.29 6.96 -12.32
CA LYS A 29 0.09 8.10 -13.16
C LYS A 29 -1.14 8.82 -13.70
N LEU A 30 -2.12 8.09 -14.21
CA LEU A 30 -3.36 8.69 -14.72
C LEU A 30 -4.14 9.43 -13.63
N ILE A 31 -4.15 8.86 -12.41
CA ILE A 31 -4.83 9.45 -11.25
C ILE A 31 -4.14 10.73 -10.79
N VAL A 32 -2.80 10.76 -10.74
CA VAL A 32 -2.07 11.96 -10.31
C VAL A 32 -2.04 13.05 -11.38
N ASP A 33 -2.04 12.68 -12.66
CA ASP A 33 -2.04 13.63 -13.78
C ASP A 33 -3.42 14.32 -13.93
N VAL A 34 -4.53 13.60 -13.72
CA VAL A 34 -5.89 14.17 -13.81
C VAL A 34 -6.80 13.71 -12.64
N PRO A 35 -6.53 14.15 -11.38
CA PRO A 35 -7.25 13.65 -10.20
C PRO A 35 -8.77 13.85 -10.25
N THR A 36 -9.25 14.91 -10.91
CA THR A 36 -10.67 15.25 -11.05
C THR A 36 -11.47 14.22 -11.86
N SER A 37 -10.82 13.49 -12.77
CA SER A 37 -11.44 12.42 -13.56
C SER A 37 -11.68 11.14 -12.76
N TYR A 38 -10.99 10.99 -11.63
CA TYR A 38 -11.00 9.78 -10.81
C TYR A 38 -11.73 10.04 -9.49
N LYS A 39 -13.07 10.17 -9.55
CA LYS A 39 -13.90 10.55 -8.39
C LYS A 39 -13.77 9.64 -7.16
N ASN A 40 -13.41 8.37 -7.35
CA ASN A 40 -13.22 7.40 -6.26
C ASN A 40 -11.81 7.44 -5.68
N PHE A 41 -10.94 8.33 -6.17
CA PHE A 41 -9.59 8.50 -5.68
C PHE A 41 -9.40 9.90 -5.11
N GLU A 42 -8.49 9.99 -4.17
CA GLU A 42 -8.07 11.24 -3.55
C GLU A 42 -6.55 11.29 -3.57
N TYR A 43 -6.00 12.28 -4.28
CA TYR A 43 -4.58 12.61 -4.21
C TYR A 43 -4.36 13.74 -3.19
N ARG A 44 -3.64 13.45 -2.11
CA ARG A 44 -3.36 14.40 -1.02
C ARG A 44 -1.94 14.23 -0.52
N ARG A 45 -1.19 15.33 -0.45
CA ARG A 45 0.15 15.39 0.13
C ARG A 45 1.07 14.29 -0.42
N GLY A 46 1.03 14.02 -1.72
CA GLY A 46 1.87 12.99 -2.35
C GLY A 46 1.40 11.54 -2.19
N LEU A 47 0.24 11.31 -1.58
CA LEU A 47 -0.36 9.97 -1.42
C LEU A 47 -1.68 9.87 -2.17
N VAL A 48 -1.96 8.69 -2.73
CA VAL A 48 -3.25 8.36 -3.33
C VAL A 48 -4.03 7.47 -2.37
N TYR A 49 -5.29 7.82 -2.14
CA TYR A 49 -6.25 7.03 -1.39
C TYR A 49 -7.40 6.64 -2.31
N VAL A 50 -7.90 5.42 -2.17
CA VAL A 50 -9.23 5.09 -2.68
C VAL A 50 -10.26 5.50 -1.63
N LYS A 51 -11.36 6.10 -2.07
CA LYS A 51 -12.53 6.43 -1.27
C LYS A 51 -13.74 5.76 -1.90
N ASP A 52 -14.36 4.87 -1.13
CA ASP A 52 -15.72 4.40 -1.37
C ASP A 52 -16.59 4.83 -0.18
N LYS A 53 -17.91 4.63 -0.27
CA LYS A 53 -18.89 5.10 0.73
C LYS A 53 -18.56 4.71 2.16
N GLU A 54 -17.91 3.57 2.36
CA GLU A 54 -17.64 3.00 3.69
C GLU A 54 -16.16 2.89 4.03
N ARG A 55 -15.26 3.19 3.07
CA ARG A 55 -13.85 2.89 3.23
C ARG A 55 -12.93 3.90 2.56
N ARG A 56 -11.90 4.30 3.30
CA ARG A 56 -10.75 5.04 2.79
C ARG A 56 -9.49 4.22 3.03
N ALA A 57 -8.80 3.83 1.96
CA ALA A 57 -7.60 3.00 2.05
C ALA A 57 -6.44 3.57 1.25
N LEU A 58 -5.22 3.35 1.73
CA LEU A 58 -4.01 3.80 1.05
C LEU A 58 -3.77 2.94 -0.20
N CYS A 59 -3.58 3.61 -1.34
CA CYS A 59 -3.24 2.93 -2.57
C CYS A 59 -1.75 2.56 -2.61
N ILE A 60 -1.42 1.34 -3.02
CA ILE A 60 -0.03 0.87 -3.11
C ILE A 60 0.37 0.73 -4.59
N PRO A 61 1.26 1.59 -5.12
CA PRO A 61 1.72 1.50 -6.50
C PRO A 61 2.63 0.27 -6.72
N ASP A 62 2.62 -0.28 -7.93
CA ASP A 62 3.56 -1.34 -8.35
C ASP A 62 4.91 -0.72 -8.72
N ILE A 63 5.68 -0.36 -7.70
CA ILE A 63 7.01 0.25 -7.84
C ILE A 63 8.07 -0.53 -7.06
N MET A 64 9.32 -0.32 -7.44
CA MET A 64 10.48 -0.88 -6.73
C MET A 64 10.88 0.03 -5.56
N ILE A 65 11.09 -0.58 -4.40
CA ILE A 65 11.75 0.01 -3.22
C ILE A 65 13.03 -0.80 -3.00
N GLY A 66 14.15 -0.25 -3.48
CA GLY A 66 15.40 -1.00 -3.58
C GLY A 66 15.27 -2.18 -4.53
N LYS A 67 15.41 -3.41 -4.02
CA LYS A 67 15.36 -4.65 -4.80
C LYS A 67 14.01 -5.37 -4.76
N ARG A 68 13.02 -4.83 -4.05
CA ARG A 68 11.72 -5.49 -3.83
C ARG A 68 10.57 -4.60 -4.30
N ARG A 69 9.43 -5.21 -4.64
CA ARG A 69 8.22 -4.47 -4.98
C ARG A 69 7.51 -3.96 -3.73
N ALA A 70 6.94 -2.77 -3.77
CA ALA A 70 6.18 -2.19 -2.65
C ALA A 70 5.05 -3.12 -2.17
N ARG A 71 4.30 -3.71 -3.10
CA ARG A 71 3.22 -4.68 -2.81
C ARG A 71 3.75 -5.95 -2.12
N GLU A 72 4.90 -6.46 -2.57
CA GLU A 72 5.54 -7.64 -1.96
C GLU A 72 5.99 -7.36 -0.53
N ILE A 73 6.61 -6.20 -0.27
CA ILE A 73 7.02 -5.78 1.07
C ILE A 73 5.81 -5.74 2.01
N ILE A 74 4.69 -5.13 1.58
CA ILE A 74 3.46 -5.05 2.38
C ILE A 74 2.87 -6.43 2.65
N ILE A 75 2.85 -7.33 1.67
CA ILE A 75 2.38 -8.70 1.86
C ILE A 75 3.25 -9.43 2.90
N SER A 76 4.58 -9.31 2.81
CA SER A 76 5.50 -9.89 3.79
C SER A 76 5.26 -9.32 5.19
N GLN A 77 5.11 -7.99 5.32
CA GLN A 77 4.85 -7.33 6.60
C GLN A 77 3.52 -7.81 7.20
N ALA A 78 2.44 -7.85 6.41
CA ALA A 78 1.14 -8.35 6.87
C ALA A 78 1.21 -9.83 7.27
N HIS A 79 1.95 -10.65 6.53
CA HIS A 79 2.16 -12.04 6.89
C HIS A 79 2.94 -12.18 8.20
N SER A 80 4.00 -11.39 8.41
CA SER A 80 4.75 -11.38 9.67
C SER A 80 3.89 -10.95 10.86
N ILE A 81 3.05 -9.92 10.71
CA ILE A 81 2.11 -9.45 11.76
C ILE A 81 1.11 -10.56 12.13
N LEU A 82 0.70 -11.36 11.14
CA LEU A 82 -0.38 -12.33 11.27
C LEU A 82 0.11 -13.77 11.20
N ALA A 83 1.41 -14.03 11.44
CA ALA A 83 2.09 -15.28 11.09
C ALA A 83 1.43 -16.55 11.69
N HIS A 84 0.64 -16.41 12.75
CA HIS A 84 -0.08 -17.51 13.40
C HIS A 84 -1.57 -17.63 13.02
N LEU A 85 -2.11 -16.68 12.24
CA LEU A 85 -3.53 -16.59 11.90
C LEU A 85 -3.85 -17.13 10.49
N GLY A 86 -2.82 -17.53 9.74
CA GLY A 86 -2.95 -18.15 8.42
C GLY A 86 -3.23 -17.17 7.27
N PRO A 87 -3.09 -17.65 6.01
CA PRO A 87 -3.09 -16.78 4.83
C PRO A 87 -4.43 -16.06 4.59
N ARG A 88 -5.56 -16.67 4.97
CA ARG A 88 -6.89 -16.06 4.82
C ARG A 88 -7.02 -14.77 5.65
N LYS A 89 -6.46 -14.75 6.85
CA LYS A 89 -6.45 -13.56 7.72
C LYS A 89 -5.51 -12.48 7.18
N THR A 90 -4.39 -12.86 6.56
CA THR A 90 -3.51 -11.91 5.85
C THR A 90 -4.21 -11.21 4.70
N ILE A 91 -4.97 -11.94 3.88
CA ILE A 91 -5.72 -11.34 2.76
C ILE A 91 -6.79 -10.38 3.28
N VAL A 92 -7.55 -10.76 4.32
CA VAL A 92 -8.56 -9.88 4.93
C VAL A 92 -7.90 -8.61 5.47
N TYR A 93 -6.79 -8.74 6.22
CA TYR A 93 -6.06 -7.58 6.73
C TYR A 93 -5.57 -6.65 5.62
N LEU A 94 -4.98 -7.18 4.55
CA LEU A 94 -4.55 -6.37 3.41
C LEU A 94 -5.76 -5.71 2.75
N HIS A 95 -6.83 -6.47 2.53
CA HIS A 95 -8.07 -5.99 1.95
C HIS A 95 -8.73 -4.93 2.83
N ASP A 96 -8.49 -4.85 4.14
CA ASP A 96 -9.08 -3.81 5.00
C ASP A 96 -8.19 -2.56 5.07
N ASN A 97 -6.86 -2.71 4.99
CA ASN A 97 -5.92 -1.62 5.25
C ASN A 97 -5.37 -0.91 4.01
N VAL A 98 -5.28 -1.59 2.87
CA VAL A 98 -4.62 -1.07 1.65
C VAL A 98 -5.40 -1.44 0.39
N TRP A 99 -5.06 -0.81 -0.74
CA TRP A 99 -5.72 -1.04 -2.03
C TRP A 99 -4.72 -1.00 -3.19
N TRP A 100 -4.94 -1.83 -4.20
CA TRP A 100 -4.29 -1.73 -5.52
C TRP A 100 -5.17 -2.37 -6.58
N LYS A 101 -4.91 -2.04 -7.86
CA LYS A 101 -5.53 -2.68 -9.03
C LYS A 101 -4.68 -3.85 -9.52
#